data_AF-A0A9P6U324-F1
#
_entry.id   AF-A0A9P6U324-F1
#
_cell.length_a   1.000
_cell.length_b   1.000
_cell.length_c   1.000
_cell.angle_alpha   90.00
_cell.angle_beta   90.00
_cell.angle_gamma   90.00
#
_symmetry.space_group_name_H-M   'P 1'
#
loop_
_entity.id
_entity.type
_entity.pdbx_description
1 polymer ?
#
loop_
_entity_poly.entity_id
_entity_poly.type
_entity_poly.pdbx_seq_one_letter_code
_entity_poly.pdbx_strand_id
1 'polypeptide(L)'
;MLMRTTVIASAALALMATMAQAHSWADCVDWRFKDKSKPSYRASDGECFAWARQYPVKSGVAFAGLDSYSPARHYQQEPKDFTACSDRVHGREPGADETRQNPISKAYGGKWGAMAVAKAGDTQCVRWPAKNHAVKNEKEKFVFINMPKTLLTKDPNQSQFSKANIAKIPFKNCNDISGDTDRTPCGGCFKIPEELETGTYVVQWRWELNDNEFYTSCWDIAVTGASKPEVGDNSTTVAPAPLGGTTSVFAELAEN
;
A
#
# COMPACT_ATOMS: atom_id res chain seq x y z
N MET A 1 27.27 -65.12 23.02
CA MET A 1 28.15 -64.07 22.46
C MET A 1 27.23 -63.03 21.81
N LEU A 2 26.81 -62.00 22.57
CA LEU A 2 25.81 -61.03 22.11
C LEU A 2 26.45 -60.02 21.15
N MET A 3 25.89 -59.91 19.95
CA MET A 3 26.14 -58.82 19.00
C MET A 3 25.66 -57.50 19.60
N ARG A 4 26.56 -56.52 19.68
CA ARG A 4 26.20 -55.12 19.94
C ARG A 4 26.20 -54.37 18.62
N THR A 5 25.01 -54.20 18.06
CA THR A 5 24.77 -53.32 16.91
C THR A 5 24.64 -51.89 17.44
N THR A 6 25.69 -51.10 17.29
CA THR A 6 25.65 -49.67 17.64
C THR A 6 24.99 -48.91 16.48
N VAL A 7 23.70 -48.62 16.61
CA VAL A 7 23.02 -47.65 15.72
C VAL A 7 23.39 -46.26 16.22
N ILE A 8 24.32 -45.59 15.55
CA ILE A 8 24.55 -44.16 15.74
C ILE A 8 23.43 -43.44 14.99
N ALA A 9 22.40 -43.02 15.72
CA ALA A 9 21.35 -42.16 15.19
C ALA A 9 21.92 -40.77 14.93
N SER A 10 22.11 -40.43 13.66
CA SER A 10 22.43 -39.08 13.20
C SER A 10 21.22 -38.17 13.40
N ALA A 11 21.09 -37.56 14.58
CA ALA A 11 20.18 -36.44 14.79
C ALA A 11 20.82 -35.16 14.20
N ALA A 12 20.88 -35.08 12.88
CA ALA A 12 21.03 -33.79 12.20
C ALA A 12 19.71 -33.05 12.39
N LEU A 13 19.58 -32.36 13.53
CA LEU A 13 18.52 -31.40 13.78
C LEU A 13 18.76 -30.25 12.81
N ALA A 14 18.23 -30.40 11.59
CA ALA A 14 18.12 -29.30 10.64
C ALA A 14 17.29 -28.24 11.35
N LEU A 15 17.97 -27.22 11.88
CA LEU A 15 17.40 -25.91 12.13
C LEU A 15 16.85 -25.43 10.78
N MET A 16 15.62 -25.84 10.47
CA MET A 16 14.77 -25.11 9.56
C MET A 16 14.49 -23.78 10.24
N ALA A 17 15.44 -22.86 10.12
CA ALA A 17 15.13 -21.45 10.13
C ALA A 17 14.07 -21.30 9.04
N THR A 18 12.80 -21.28 9.46
CA THR A 18 11.74 -20.72 8.65
C THR A 18 12.25 -19.33 8.31
N MET A 19 12.76 -19.15 7.09
CA MET A 19 13.08 -17.84 6.57
C MET A 19 11.77 -17.09 6.62
N ALA A 20 11.60 -16.30 7.68
CA ALA A 20 10.42 -15.51 7.88
C ALA A 20 10.32 -14.61 6.66
N GLN A 21 9.30 -14.85 5.84
CA GLN A 21 9.10 -14.16 4.58
C GLN A 21 8.70 -12.73 4.89
N ALA A 22 9.70 -11.86 4.91
CA ALA A 22 9.68 -10.51 5.46
C ALA A 22 9.08 -9.46 4.50
N HIS A 23 8.18 -9.90 3.62
CA HIS A 23 7.88 -9.16 2.40
C HIS A 23 6.61 -8.33 2.64
N SER A 24 6.77 -7.08 3.08
CA SER A 24 5.66 -6.16 3.38
C SER A 24 5.23 -5.34 2.14
N TRP A 25 3.96 -4.89 2.14
CA TRP A 25 3.32 -4.15 1.05
C TRP A 25 2.26 -3.18 1.61
N ALA A 26 1.82 -2.21 0.81
CA ALA A 26 0.66 -1.39 1.16
C ALA A 26 -0.64 -2.20 1.01
N ASP A 27 -1.17 -2.69 2.12
CA ASP A 27 -2.43 -3.45 2.19
C ASP A 27 -3.65 -2.52 1.99
N CYS A 28 -3.55 -1.30 2.50
CA CYS A 28 -4.56 -0.26 2.32
C CYS A 28 -3.88 1.08 2.07
N VAL A 29 -4.37 1.85 1.10
CA VAL A 29 -3.83 3.19 0.79
C VAL A 29 -4.78 4.33 1.19
N ASP A 30 -6.02 4.00 1.58
CA ASP A 30 -6.96 4.92 2.24
C ASP A 30 -7.57 4.30 3.50
N TRP A 31 -6.75 4.24 4.54
CA TRP A 31 -7.17 3.80 5.87
C TRP A 31 -7.85 4.95 6.61
N ARG A 32 -9.07 4.70 7.13
CA ARG A 32 -9.82 5.68 7.92
C ARG A 32 -10.10 5.12 9.31
N PHE A 33 -9.65 5.84 10.32
CA PHE A 33 -9.88 5.48 11.72
C PHE A 33 -11.36 5.69 12.10
N LYS A 34 -11.92 4.74 12.85
CA LYS A 34 -13.25 4.88 13.47
C LYS A 34 -13.24 5.92 14.58
N ASP A 35 -12.20 5.91 15.41
CA ASP A 35 -11.95 6.93 16.43
C ASP A 35 -10.63 7.66 16.13
N LYS A 36 -10.75 8.91 15.67
CA LYS A 36 -9.58 9.75 15.34
C LYS A 36 -8.76 10.14 16.57
N SER A 37 -9.34 10.09 17.77
CA SER A 37 -8.63 10.40 19.02
C SER A 37 -7.77 9.24 19.52
N LYS A 38 -8.04 8.02 19.01
CA LYS A 38 -7.32 6.79 19.35
C LYS A 38 -6.95 6.03 18.06
N PRO A 39 -6.07 6.60 17.22
CA PRO A 39 -5.77 6.01 15.92
C PRO A 39 -5.13 4.64 16.08
N SER A 40 -5.68 3.67 15.37
CA SER A 40 -5.15 2.30 15.30
C SER A 40 -5.38 1.69 13.93
N TYR A 41 -4.40 0.92 13.46
CA TYR A 41 -4.42 0.25 12.15
C TYR A 41 -5.07 -1.13 12.19
N ARG A 42 -5.58 -1.55 13.35
CA ARG A 42 -6.33 -2.80 13.51
C ARG A 42 -7.64 -2.75 12.76
N ALA A 43 -8.07 -3.88 12.23
CA ALA A 43 -9.37 -4.03 11.57
C ALA A 43 -10.56 -3.62 12.45
N SER A 44 -10.43 -3.72 13.79
CA SER A 44 -11.46 -3.25 14.73
C SER A 44 -11.60 -1.72 14.76
N ASP A 45 -10.54 -0.98 14.46
CA ASP A 45 -10.38 0.45 14.80
C ASP A 45 -10.40 1.37 13.57
N GLY A 46 -10.59 0.80 12.39
CA GLY A 46 -10.68 1.54 11.14
C GLY A 46 -11.16 0.65 9.99
N GLU A 47 -11.17 1.22 8.80
CA GLU A 47 -11.59 0.54 7.58
C GLU A 47 -10.79 1.05 6.38
N CYS A 48 -10.66 0.20 5.36
CA CYS A 48 -9.97 0.54 4.12
C CYS A 48 -10.95 0.98 3.03
N PHE A 49 -10.66 2.12 2.40
CA PHE A 49 -11.50 2.71 1.35
C PHE A 49 -10.85 2.71 -0.03
N ALA A 50 -9.54 2.45 -0.12
CA ALA A 50 -8.82 2.38 -1.37
C ALA A 50 -7.58 1.50 -1.28
N TRP A 51 -7.16 0.97 -2.42
CA TRP A 51 -6.07 -0.01 -2.51
C TRP A 51 -5.05 0.32 -3.61
N ALA A 52 -3.93 -0.39 -3.56
CA ALA A 52 -2.98 -0.43 -4.67
C ALA A 52 -3.61 -0.94 -5.97
N ARG A 53 -2.96 -0.68 -7.10
CA ARG A 53 -3.44 -1.15 -8.40
C ARG A 53 -3.65 -2.67 -8.39
N GLN A 54 -4.75 -3.12 -9.00
CA GLN A 54 -5.15 -4.52 -9.10
C GLN A 54 -5.14 -5.28 -7.76
N TYR A 55 -5.45 -4.61 -6.64
CA TYR A 55 -5.47 -5.27 -5.32
C TYR A 55 -6.67 -6.23 -5.20
N PRO A 56 -6.48 -7.51 -4.84
CA PRO A 56 -7.52 -8.53 -4.90
C PRO A 56 -8.42 -8.52 -3.64
N VAL A 57 -9.30 -7.53 -3.53
CA VAL A 57 -10.21 -7.36 -2.37
C VAL A 57 -11.24 -8.48 -2.20
N LYS A 58 -11.44 -9.32 -3.22
CA LYS A 58 -12.33 -10.50 -3.20
C LYS A 58 -11.58 -11.83 -3.09
N SER A 59 -10.30 -11.82 -2.72
CA SER A 59 -9.49 -13.04 -2.62
C SER A 59 -9.91 -13.99 -1.49
N GLY A 60 -10.58 -13.47 -0.45
CA GLY A 60 -10.86 -14.21 0.78
C GLY A 60 -9.61 -14.44 1.66
N VAL A 61 -8.47 -13.88 1.27
CA VAL A 61 -7.22 -13.99 2.00
C VAL A 61 -7.22 -12.97 3.15
N ALA A 62 -6.86 -13.43 4.34
CA ALA A 62 -6.76 -12.57 5.52
C ALA A 62 -5.62 -11.55 5.39
N PHE A 63 -5.67 -10.50 6.22
CA PHE A 63 -4.60 -9.52 6.33
C PHE A 63 -3.22 -10.19 6.50
N ALA A 64 -2.20 -9.61 5.88
CA ALA A 64 -0.83 -10.12 5.85
C ALA A 64 -0.61 -11.50 5.17
N GLY A 65 -1.64 -12.09 4.53
CA GLY A 65 -1.55 -13.40 3.87
C GLY A 65 -1.37 -13.37 2.34
N LEU A 66 -1.26 -12.19 1.73
CA LEU A 66 -1.13 -12.05 0.27
C LEU A 66 0.32 -12.16 -0.24
N ASP A 67 1.28 -12.48 0.62
CA ASP A 67 2.65 -12.84 0.25
C ASP A 67 2.73 -14.24 -0.40
N SER A 68 1.86 -15.16 0.01
CA SER A 68 1.78 -16.51 -0.58
C SER A 68 0.68 -16.66 -1.64
N TYR A 69 0.04 -15.56 -2.04
CA TYR A 69 -1.04 -15.56 -3.03
C TYR A 69 -0.50 -15.43 -4.46
N SER A 70 -1.32 -15.70 -5.48
CA SER A 70 -0.96 -15.49 -6.89
C SER A 70 -1.89 -14.49 -7.59
N PRO A 71 -1.38 -13.32 -8.03
CA PRO A 71 -0.03 -12.81 -7.76
C PRO A 71 0.15 -12.38 -6.30
N ALA A 72 1.38 -12.51 -5.79
CA ALA A 72 1.74 -12.02 -4.47
C ALA A 72 1.68 -10.49 -4.43
N ARG A 73 1.43 -9.89 -3.26
CA ARG A 73 1.38 -8.43 -3.11
C ARG A 73 2.69 -7.78 -2.71
N HIS A 74 3.65 -8.56 -2.22
CA HIS A 74 5.00 -8.03 -2.16
C HIS A 74 5.58 -7.95 -3.56
N TYR A 75 6.24 -6.84 -3.84
CA TYR A 75 7.07 -6.68 -5.02
C TYR A 75 8.46 -6.28 -4.55
N GLN A 76 9.44 -7.18 -4.70
CA GLN A 76 10.84 -6.93 -4.37
C GLN A 76 11.57 -6.42 -5.61
N GLN A 77 12.05 -5.19 -5.56
CA GLN A 77 12.78 -4.57 -6.66
C GLN A 77 14.12 -5.28 -6.91
N GLU A 78 14.51 -5.41 -8.18
CA GLU A 78 15.86 -5.86 -8.54
C GLU A 78 16.82 -4.67 -8.55
N PRO A 79 17.93 -4.69 -7.78
CA PRO A 79 18.85 -3.56 -7.68
C PRO A 79 19.49 -3.08 -9.00
N LYS A 80 19.45 -3.89 -10.06
CA LYS A 80 20.02 -3.53 -11.37
C LYS A 80 19.11 -2.65 -12.22
N ASP A 81 17.80 -2.74 -12.05
CA ASP A 81 16.81 -2.03 -12.88
C ASP A 81 15.90 -1.12 -12.04
N PHE A 82 15.60 -1.52 -10.80
CA PHE A 82 14.70 -0.81 -9.90
C PHE A 82 13.40 -0.38 -10.61
N THR A 83 12.72 -1.30 -11.30
CA THR A 83 11.37 -1.03 -11.84
C THR A 83 10.49 -0.50 -10.69
N ALA A 84 9.88 0.67 -10.86
CA ALA A 84 9.32 1.39 -9.72
C ALA A 84 8.01 0.77 -9.20
N CYS A 85 7.13 0.44 -10.14
CA CYS A 85 5.89 -0.27 -9.92
C CYS A 85 6.02 -1.63 -10.61
N SER A 86 5.51 -2.68 -9.98
CA SER A 86 5.61 -4.01 -10.58
C SER A 86 4.88 -4.09 -11.91
N ASP A 87 5.49 -4.79 -12.87
CA ASP A 87 4.89 -5.22 -14.13
C ASP A 87 4.70 -6.74 -14.21
N ARG A 88 4.86 -7.45 -13.09
CA ARG A 88 4.87 -8.92 -12.95
C ARG A 88 5.98 -9.65 -13.70
N VAL A 89 6.92 -8.94 -14.30
CA VAL A 89 8.02 -9.52 -15.08
C VAL A 89 9.35 -9.22 -14.41
N HIS A 90 9.57 -7.96 -14.04
CA HIS A 90 10.81 -7.50 -13.41
C HIS A 90 10.73 -7.55 -11.88
N GLY A 91 11.90 -7.53 -11.24
CA GLY A 91 12.06 -7.71 -9.80
C GLY A 91 12.54 -9.11 -9.43
N ARG A 92 13.04 -9.24 -8.20
CA ARG A 92 13.40 -10.54 -7.62
C ARG A 92 12.15 -11.34 -7.28
N GLU A 93 11.15 -10.63 -6.77
CA GLU A 93 9.81 -11.14 -6.56
C GLU A 93 8.85 -10.19 -7.26
N PRO A 94 8.42 -10.52 -8.49
CA PRO A 94 7.68 -9.57 -9.31
C PRO A 94 6.32 -9.19 -8.73
N GLY A 95 5.68 -10.01 -7.91
CA GLY A 95 4.38 -9.66 -7.31
C GLY A 95 3.26 -9.45 -8.34
N ALA A 96 2.34 -8.54 -8.04
CA ALA A 96 1.16 -8.22 -8.84
C ALA A 96 1.37 -7.04 -9.79
N ASP A 97 0.65 -6.99 -10.91
CA ASP A 97 0.79 -5.90 -11.88
C ASP A 97 0.22 -4.61 -11.27
N GLU A 98 1.13 -3.67 -11.05
CA GLU A 98 0.85 -2.34 -10.55
C GLU A 98 1.27 -1.27 -11.56
N THR A 99 1.41 -1.61 -12.84
CA THR A 99 1.60 -0.63 -13.90
C THR A 99 0.33 0.18 -14.13
N ARG A 100 0.53 1.43 -14.56
CA ARG A 100 -0.57 2.33 -14.91
C ARG A 100 -1.36 1.76 -16.09
N GLN A 101 -2.63 1.47 -15.84
CA GLN A 101 -3.51 0.94 -16.85
C GLN A 101 -4.09 2.05 -17.76
N ASN A 102 -4.53 1.66 -18.97
CA ASN A 102 -5.23 2.56 -19.89
C ASN A 102 -6.60 1.98 -20.32
N PRO A 103 -7.73 2.59 -19.91
CA PRO A 103 -7.84 3.68 -18.94
C PRO A 103 -7.43 3.24 -17.52
N ILE A 104 -7.11 4.20 -16.66
CA ILE A 104 -6.71 3.96 -15.25
C ILE A 104 -7.73 3.10 -14.51
N SER A 105 -9.01 3.28 -14.80
CA SER A 105 -10.12 2.54 -14.20
C SER A 105 -10.00 1.02 -14.34
N LYS A 106 -9.24 0.50 -15.31
CA LYS A 106 -8.99 -0.95 -15.44
C LYS A 106 -8.20 -1.55 -14.26
N ALA A 107 -7.45 -0.74 -13.51
CA ALA A 107 -6.75 -1.19 -12.31
C ALA A 107 -7.66 -1.34 -11.08
N TYR A 108 -8.91 -0.90 -11.16
CA TYR A 108 -9.79 -0.68 -10.02
C TYR A 108 -11.20 -1.24 -10.23
N GLY A 109 -11.90 -1.51 -9.13
CA GLY A 109 -13.29 -1.99 -9.13
C GLY A 109 -13.47 -3.45 -9.56
N GLY A 110 -14.72 -3.93 -9.51
CA GLY A 110 -15.07 -5.30 -9.85
C GLY A 110 -14.45 -6.32 -8.88
N LYS A 111 -13.38 -7.00 -9.31
CA LYS A 111 -12.57 -7.89 -8.45
C LYS A 111 -11.41 -7.17 -7.73
N TRP A 112 -11.11 -5.95 -8.17
CA TRP A 112 -10.07 -5.10 -7.59
C TRP A 112 -10.66 -4.10 -6.61
N GLY A 113 -9.80 -3.58 -5.73
CA GLY A 113 -10.14 -2.49 -4.82
C GLY A 113 -10.50 -1.20 -5.54
N ALA A 114 -11.10 -0.26 -4.80
CA ALA A 114 -11.35 1.10 -5.27
C ALA A 114 -10.05 1.94 -5.35
N MET A 115 -10.07 2.95 -6.23
CA MET A 115 -9.03 3.96 -6.35
C MET A 115 -9.15 4.99 -5.21
N ALA A 116 -8.03 5.53 -4.74
CA ALA A 116 -8.05 6.58 -3.72
C ALA A 116 -8.61 7.88 -4.27
N VAL A 117 -9.30 8.64 -3.41
CA VAL A 117 -9.84 9.97 -3.72
C VAL A 117 -9.53 10.90 -2.55
N ALA A 118 -9.00 12.08 -2.85
CA ALA A 118 -8.67 13.08 -1.84
C ALA A 118 -8.81 14.51 -2.40
N LYS A 119 -8.83 15.50 -1.51
CA LYS A 119 -8.58 16.90 -1.86
C LYS A 119 -7.11 17.23 -1.62
N ALA A 120 -6.59 18.22 -2.35
CA ALA A 120 -5.30 18.80 -2.02
C ALA A 120 -5.30 19.30 -0.54
N GLY A 121 -4.25 19.00 0.21
CA GLY A 121 -4.16 19.28 1.66
C GLY A 121 -4.82 18.26 2.60
N ASP A 122 -5.58 17.30 2.06
CA ASP A 122 -6.16 16.23 2.89
C ASP A 122 -5.06 15.36 3.52
N THR A 123 -5.41 14.72 4.64
CA THR A 123 -4.59 13.69 5.26
C THR A 123 -4.99 12.33 4.71
N GLN A 124 -4.03 11.60 4.14
CA GLN A 124 -4.19 10.24 3.64
C GLN A 124 -3.41 9.27 4.54
N CYS A 125 -4.00 8.14 4.93
CA CYS A 125 -3.32 7.13 5.73
C CYS A 125 -3.18 5.79 4.99
N VAL A 126 -2.03 5.15 5.18
CA VAL A 126 -1.67 3.85 4.58
C VAL A 126 -1.46 2.85 5.70
N ARG A 127 -1.85 1.59 5.44
CA ARG A 127 -1.62 0.45 6.32
C ARG A 127 -0.80 -0.63 5.61
N TRP A 128 0.09 -1.28 6.35
CA TRP A 128 0.89 -2.42 5.89
C TRP A 128 1.07 -3.46 7.01
N PRO A 129 1.36 -4.73 6.68
CA PRO A 129 1.73 -5.74 7.67
C PRO A 129 3.19 -5.59 8.10
N ALA A 130 3.49 -5.81 9.38
CA ALA A 130 4.85 -5.76 9.91
C ALA A 130 5.79 -6.85 9.35
N LYS A 131 5.26 -8.04 9.03
CA LYS A 131 6.01 -9.19 8.49
C LYS A 131 7.27 -9.54 9.29
N ASN A 132 7.16 -9.49 10.62
CA ASN A 132 8.20 -9.75 11.62
C ASN A 132 9.23 -8.63 11.80
N HIS A 133 9.06 -7.49 11.14
CA HIS A 133 9.95 -6.33 11.24
C HIS A 133 9.49 -5.26 12.23
N ALA A 134 8.51 -5.60 13.07
CA ALA A 134 8.10 -4.78 14.21
C ALA A 134 8.56 -5.43 15.51
N VAL A 135 9.88 -5.63 15.69
CA VAL A 135 10.45 -6.18 16.93
C VAL A 135 11.23 -5.12 17.72
N LYS A 136 11.31 -5.31 19.04
CA LYS A 136 11.89 -4.34 19.98
C LYS A 136 13.35 -3.99 19.69
N ASN A 137 14.16 -4.98 19.31
CA ASN A 137 15.61 -4.83 19.16
C ASN A 137 16.06 -4.55 17.72
N GLU A 138 15.14 -4.49 16.76
CA GLU A 138 15.48 -4.14 15.39
C GLU A 138 15.61 -2.62 15.22
N LYS A 139 16.58 -2.19 14.42
CA LYS A 139 16.76 -0.76 14.10
C LYS A 139 15.54 -0.23 13.34
N GLU A 140 15.08 0.97 13.68
CA GLU A 140 13.99 1.62 12.95
C GLU A 140 14.36 1.82 11.47
N LYS A 141 13.40 1.48 10.61
CA LYS A 141 13.44 1.66 9.16
C LYS A 141 12.30 2.56 8.75
N PHE A 142 12.28 2.97 7.49
CA PHE A 142 11.30 3.94 7.04
C PHE A 142 10.61 3.48 5.76
N VAL A 143 9.33 3.77 5.74
CA VAL A 143 8.51 3.86 4.55
C VAL A 143 8.66 5.26 3.97
N PHE A 144 8.89 5.33 2.66
CA PHE A 144 8.88 6.54 1.87
C PHE A 144 7.61 6.57 1.03
N ILE A 145 6.86 7.66 1.12
CA ILE A 145 5.74 7.96 0.23
C ILE A 145 6.23 8.91 -0.84
N ASN A 146 6.24 8.44 -2.09
CA ASN A 146 6.74 9.16 -3.23
C ASN A 146 5.59 9.49 -4.19
N MET A 147 5.40 10.77 -4.50
CA MET A 147 4.30 11.27 -5.32
C MET A 147 4.78 12.43 -6.19
N PRO A 148 5.06 12.21 -7.48
CA PRO A 148 5.29 13.30 -8.42
C PRO A 148 4.13 14.29 -8.39
N LYS A 149 4.44 15.57 -8.26
CA LYS A 149 3.44 16.65 -8.16
C LYS A 149 2.87 17.10 -9.52
N THR A 150 3.30 16.46 -10.60
CA THR A 150 2.83 16.72 -11.96
C THR A 150 1.91 15.59 -12.43
N LEU A 151 0.96 15.92 -13.31
CA LEU A 151 0.13 14.93 -13.98
C LEU A 151 0.97 14.20 -15.03
N LEU A 152 1.00 12.88 -14.93
CA LEU A 152 1.80 12.02 -15.80
C LEU A 152 0.88 11.10 -16.62
N THR A 153 1.31 10.77 -17.83
CA THR A 153 0.62 9.81 -18.71
C THR A 153 1.16 8.38 -18.56
N LYS A 154 2.30 8.21 -17.89
CA LYS A 154 2.97 6.93 -17.62
C LYS A 154 3.58 6.93 -16.22
N ASP A 155 3.92 5.75 -15.72
CA ASP A 155 4.63 5.66 -14.45
C ASP A 155 6.04 6.26 -14.55
N PRO A 156 6.48 7.03 -13.54
CA PRO A 156 7.87 7.44 -13.41
C PRO A 156 8.79 6.25 -13.17
N ASN A 157 10.06 6.40 -13.54
CA ASN A 157 11.09 5.48 -13.07
C ASN A 157 11.42 5.71 -11.59
N GLN A 158 12.20 4.81 -10.99
CA GLN A 158 12.50 4.89 -9.55
C GLN A 158 13.25 6.16 -9.16
N SER A 159 14.17 6.66 -10.01
CA SER A 159 14.89 7.91 -9.73
C SER A 159 13.94 9.10 -9.63
N GLN A 160 12.93 9.16 -10.50
CA GLN A 160 11.90 10.19 -10.47
C GLN A 160 11.03 10.10 -9.21
N PHE A 161 10.60 8.89 -8.83
CA PHE A 161 9.88 8.70 -7.56
C PHE A 161 10.71 9.11 -6.35
N SER A 162 11.98 8.68 -6.27
CA SER A 162 12.83 9.01 -5.12
C SER A 162 13.09 10.51 -4.94
N LYS A 163 13.02 11.30 -6.02
CA LYS A 163 13.08 12.77 -5.95
C LYS A 163 11.76 13.43 -5.55
N ALA A 164 10.66 12.68 -5.61
CA ALA A 164 9.31 13.15 -5.32
C ALA A 164 8.80 12.64 -3.96
N ASN A 165 9.68 12.48 -2.97
CA ASN A 165 9.29 12.08 -1.62
C ASN A 165 8.45 13.18 -0.95
N ILE A 166 7.26 12.81 -0.46
CA ILE A 166 6.35 13.72 0.26
C ILE A 166 6.16 13.31 1.73
N ALA A 167 6.54 12.10 2.11
CA ALA A 167 6.58 11.68 3.50
C ALA A 167 7.60 10.57 3.77
N LYS A 168 8.09 10.56 5.01
CA LYS A 168 8.93 9.52 5.59
C LYS A 168 8.29 9.06 6.90
N ILE A 169 7.88 7.81 6.95
CA ILE A 169 7.07 7.25 8.03
C ILE A 169 7.85 6.10 8.69
N PRO A 170 7.94 6.02 10.03
CA PRO A 170 8.55 4.86 10.70
C PRO A 170 7.84 3.57 10.29
N PHE A 171 8.59 2.57 9.84
CA PHE A 171 8.02 1.30 9.41
C PHE A 171 7.30 0.60 10.58
N LYS A 172 7.89 0.70 11.79
CA LYS A 172 7.35 0.08 13.02
C LYS A 172 6.30 0.93 13.74
N ASN A 173 5.64 1.85 13.04
CA ASN A 173 4.51 2.59 13.60
C ASN A 173 3.26 1.68 13.68
N CYS A 174 3.28 0.76 14.63
CA CYS A 174 2.32 -0.33 14.78
C CYS A 174 1.58 -0.25 16.12
N ASN A 175 0.34 -0.72 16.15
CA ASN A 175 -0.43 -0.81 17.39
C ASN A 175 -0.13 -2.14 18.11
N ASP A 176 0.39 -2.07 19.34
CA ASP A 176 0.83 -3.17 20.20
C ASP A 176 1.79 -4.17 19.54
N ILE A 177 3.09 -3.99 19.78
CA ILE A 177 4.18 -4.84 19.29
C ILE A 177 4.28 -6.19 20.07
N SER A 178 3.42 -6.42 21.06
CA SER A 178 3.39 -7.68 21.80
C SER A 178 2.54 -8.73 21.08
N GLY A 179 3.16 -9.81 20.58
CA GLY A 179 2.44 -10.95 20.00
C GLY A 179 2.93 -11.32 18.60
N ASP A 180 1.99 -11.50 17.67
CA ASP A 180 2.25 -11.92 16.28
C ASP A 180 2.85 -10.76 15.47
N THR A 181 4.18 -10.69 15.46
CA THR A 181 4.93 -9.67 14.71
C THR A 181 4.82 -9.82 13.19
N ASP A 182 4.35 -10.96 12.67
CA ASP A 182 4.14 -11.16 11.22
C ASP A 182 2.93 -10.36 10.75
N ARG A 183 1.82 -10.51 11.48
CA ARG A 183 0.51 -9.95 11.10
C ARG A 183 0.15 -8.68 11.85
N THR A 184 1.08 -8.11 12.61
CA THR A 184 0.85 -6.84 13.30
C THR A 184 0.59 -5.74 12.27
N PRO A 185 -0.54 -5.01 12.34
CA PRO A 185 -0.82 -3.91 11.44
C PRO A 185 -0.02 -2.67 11.86
N CYS A 186 0.66 -2.09 10.88
CA CYS A 186 1.39 -0.84 11.00
C CYS A 186 0.85 0.14 9.98
N GLY A 187 1.15 1.42 10.16
CA GLY A 187 0.71 2.41 9.20
C GLY A 187 1.25 3.80 9.45
N GLY A 188 0.82 4.74 8.62
CA GLY A 188 1.07 6.15 8.85
C GLY A 188 0.25 7.02 7.94
N CYS A 189 0.16 8.28 8.33
CA CYS A 189 -0.57 9.29 7.57
C CYS A 189 0.40 10.32 7.00
N PHE A 190 0.05 10.85 5.83
CA PHE A 190 0.77 11.90 5.14
C PHE A 190 -0.21 12.93 4.57
N LYS A 191 0.31 14.11 4.23
CA LYS A 191 -0.48 15.17 3.60
C LYS A 191 -0.41 15.06 2.08
N ILE A 192 -1.56 15.14 1.41
CA ILE A 192 -1.61 15.41 -0.02
C ILE A 192 -1.11 16.85 -0.22
N PRO A 193 -0.13 17.11 -1.10
CA PRO A 193 0.36 18.47 -1.32
C PRO A 193 -0.79 19.43 -1.65
N GLU A 194 -0.76 20.63 -1.05
CA GLU A 194 -1.85 21.61 -1.12
C GLU A 194 -1.95 22.29 -2.50
N GLU A 195 -0.84 22.31 -3.22
CA GLU A 195 -0.68 22.97 -4.52
C GLU A 195 -1.10 22.10 -5.71
N LEU A 196 -1.58 20.88 -5.48
CA LEU A 196 -1.96 19.99 -6.57
C LEU A 196 -3.18 20.52 -7.34
N GLU A 197 -3.11 20.37 -8.66
CA GLU A 197 -4.25 20.61 -9.55
C GLU A 197 -5.22 19.43 -9.51
N THR A 198 -6.44 19.63 -9.99
CA THR A 198 -7.38 18.52 -10.15
C THR A 198 -6.86 17.52 -11.18
N GLY A 199 -6.75 16.25 -10.79
CA GLY A 199 -6.32 15.17 -11.68
C GLY A 199 -5.93 13.89 -10.95
N THR A 200 -5.42 12.92 -11.70
CA THR A 200 -5.01 11.62 -11.15
C THR A 200 -3.49 11.53 -11.07
N TYR A 201 -3.00 11.36 -9.85
CA TYR A 201 -1.58 11.26 -9.53
C TYR A 201 -1.22 9.82 -9.17
N VAL A 202 0.04 9.44 -9.40
CA VAL A 202 0.59 8.16 -8.96
C VAL A 202 1.35 8.34 -7.66
N VAL A 203 1.21 7.39 -6.75
CA VAL A 203 1.93 7.33 -5.48
C VAL A 203 2.61 5.98 -5.35
N GLN A 204 3.82 5.99 -4.79
CA GLN A 204 4.57 4.80 -4.45
C GLN A 204 4.83 4.78 -2.94
N TRP A 205 4.47 3.68 -2.30
CA TRP A 205 4.94 3.27 -0.98
C TRP A 205 6.20 2.45 -1.20
N ARG A 206 7.32 2.84 -0.58
CA ARG A 206 8.62 2.16 -0.74
C ARG A 206 9.33 2.04 0.58
N TRP A 207 9.81 0.85 0.92
CA TRP A 207 10.62 0.63 2.13
C TRP A 207 11.81 -0.27 1.83
N GLU A 208 12.82 -0.19 2.69
CA GLU A 208 14.07 -0.95 2.57
C GLU A 208 14.19 -1.95 3.73
N LEU A 209 14.08 -3.24 3.42
CA LEU A 209 14.14 -4.31 4.40
C LEU A 209 15.57 -4.64 4.82
N ASN A 210 16.48 -4.73 3.88
CA ASN A 210 17.92 -4.89 4.08
C ASN A 210 18.64 -3.94 3.13
N ASP A 211 19.95 -3.79 3.27
CA ASP A 211 20.73 -2.94 2.36
C ASP A 211 20.47 -3.34 0.90
N ASN A 212 19.98 -2.38 0.11
CA ASN A 212 19.60 -2.56 -1.29
C ASN A 212 18.43 -3.54 -1.54
N GLU A 213 17.64 -3.86 -0.51
CA GLU A 213 16.47 -4.72 -0.61
C GLU A 213 15.18 -3.91 -0.42
N PHE A 214 14.61 -3.47 -1.53
CA PHE A 214 13.44 -2.59 -1.52
C PHE A 214 12.17 -3.31 -1.95
N TYR A 215 11.07 -2.99 -1.27
CA TYR A 215 9.73 -3.38 -1.71
C TYR A 215 8.87 -2.17 -1.98
N THR A 216 8.00 -2.28 -2.96
CA THR A 216 7.10 -1.19 -3.33
C THR A 216 5.65 -1.62 -3.54
N SER A 217 4.76 -0.65 -3.40
CA SER A 217 3.37 -0.74 -3.85
C SER A 217 2.96 0.57 -4.49
N CYS A 218 2.33 0.52 -5.66
CA CYS A 218 1.90 1.68 -6.44
C CYS A 218 0.38 1.79 -6.54
N TRP A 219 -0.12 3.02 -6.45
CA TRP A 219 -1.53 3.34 -6.64
C TRP A 219 -1.72 4.68 -7.32
N ASP A 220 -2.91 4.87 -7.88
CA ASP A 220 -3.42 6.13 -8.36
C ASP A 220 -4.34 6.76 -7.29
N ILE A 221 -4.29 8.08 -7.21
CA ILE A 221 -5.18 8.90 -6.37
C ILE A 221 -5.80 10.00 -7.23
N ALA A 222 -7.13 10.08 -7.24
CA ALA A 222 -7.84 11.20 -7.82
C ALA A 222 -7.87 12.35 -6.82
N VAL A 223 -7.21 13.45 -7.18
CA VAL A 223 -7.12 14.66 -6.37
C VAL A 223 -8.08 15.70 -6.92
N THR A 224 -8.91 16.27 -6.04
CA THR A 224 -9.57 17.55 -6.30
C THR A 224 -8.62 18.65 -5.82
N GLY A 225 -8.10 19.45 -6.76
CA GLY A 225 -7.07 20.45 -6.47
C GLY A 225 -7.60 21.70 -5.80
N ALA A 226 -6.70 22.60 -5.42
CA ALA A 226 -7.06 23.96 -5.07
C ALA A 226 -7.65 24.67 -6.30
N SER A 227 -8.79 25.34 -6.15
CA SER A 227 -9.28 26.25 -7.20
C SER A 227 -8.19 27.27 -7.48
N LYS A 228 -7.65 27.31 -8.70
CA LYS A 228 -6.88 28.49 -9.13
C LYS A 228 -7.82 29.68 -8.97
N PRO A 229 -7.40 30.81 -8.39
CA PRO A 229 -8.20 32.03 -8.46
C PRO A 229 -8.48 32.28 -9.95
N GLU A 230 -9.75 32.24 -10.32
CA GLU A 230 -10.18 32.55 -11.67
C GLU A 230 -9.71 33.96 -11.98
N VAL A 231 -8.78 34.10 -12.94
CA VAL A 231 -8.60 35.37 -13.62
C VAL A 231 -9.90 35.57 -14.38
N GLY A 232 -10.72 36.51 -13.88
CA GLY A 232 -12.08 36.72 -14.35
C GLY A 232 -12.14 36.85 -15.87
N ASP A 233 -12.69 35.84 -16.51
CA ASP A 233 -13.13 35.92 -17.88
C ASP A 233 -14.66 35.83 -17.88
N ASN A 234 -15.29 36.93 -18.29
CA ASN A 234 -16.72 37.14 -18.21
C ASN A 234 -17.40 36.45 -19.40
N SER A 235 -17.38 35.11 -19.40
CA SER A 235 -17.99 34.29 -20.46
C SER A 235 -18.99 33.32 -19.88
N THR A 236 -20.26 33.74 -19.92
CA THR A 236 -21.43 32.95 -19.55
C THR A 236 -21.53 31.72 -20.46
N THR A 237 -21.01 30.59 -20.00
CA THR A 237 -21.33 29.27 -20.55
C THR A 237 -21.95 28.42 -19.45
N VAL A 238 -23.23 28.11 -19.66
CA VAL A 238 -24.05 27.30 -18.75
C VAL A 238 -23.44 25.90 -18.66
N ALA A 239 -22.94 25.54 -17.48
CA ALA A 239 -22.49 24.19 -17.18
C ALA A 239 -23.68 23.21 -17.32
N PRO A 240 -23.50 22.03 -17.95
CA PRO A 240 -24.53 21.01 -17.97
C PRO A 240 -24.77 20.47 -16.55
N ALA A 241 -26.04 20.35 -16.20
CA ALA A 241 -26.51 19.89 -14.90
C ALA A 241 -25.90 18.52 -14.52
N PRO A 242 -25.52 18.31 -13.25
CA PRO A 242 -25.12 17.00 -12.77
C PRO A 242 -26.30 16.03 -12.92
N LEU A 243 -26.06 14.93 -13.63
CA LEU A 243 -26.97 13.78 -13.63
C LEU A 243 -27.17 13.31 -12.19
N GLY A 244 -28.44 13.05 -11.86
CA GLY A 244 -29.00 12.79 -10.52
C GLY A 244 -28.15 11.89 -9.61
N GLY A 245 -28.22 12.07 -8.30
CA GLY A 245 -29.44 11.80 -7.54
C GLY A 245 -29.32 10.41 -6.90
N THR A 246 -28.66 10.39 -5.73
CA THR A 246 -28.80 9.46 -4.58
C THR A 246 -29.42 8.07 -4.80
N THR A 247 -28.72 7.02 -4.36
CA THR A 247 -29.12 6.19 -3.20
C THR A 247 -27.95 5.30 -2.78
N SER A 248 -27.31 5.65 -1.66
CA SER A 248 -26.39 4.74 -0.96
C SER A 248 -27.23 3.71 -0.22
N VAL A 249 -27.11 2.44 -0.59
CA VAL A 249 -27.88 1.31 -0.06
C VAL A 249 -27.33 0.80 1.28
N PHE A 250 -26.65 1.65 2.06
CA PHE A 250 -26.05 1.29 3.34
C PHE A 250 -26.63 2.06 4.54
N ALA A 251 -27.70 2.84 4.34
CA ALA A 251 -28.38 3.54 5.43
C ALA A 251 -29.45 2.70 6.15
N GLU A 252 -29.76 1.48 5.69
CA GLU A 252 -30.96 0.74 6.13
C GLU A 252 -30.67 -0.55 6.93
N LEU A 253 -29.48 -0.70 7.51
CA LEU A 253 -29.13 -1.86 8.37
C LEU A 253 -28.62 -1.48 9.77
N ALA A 254 -28.95 -0.27 10.25
CA ALA A 254 -28.56 0.17 11.60
C ALA A 254 -29.71 0.20 12.62
N GLU A 255 -30.90 -0.30 12.28
CA GLU A 255 -32.00 -0.47 13.25
C GLU A 255 -32.61 -1.87 13.12
N ASN A 256 -32.00 -2.83 13.82
CA ASN A 256 -32.61 -3.93 14.59
C ASN A 256 -31.53 -4.77 15.28
#